data_AF-A0A367ISD3-F1
#
_entry.id   AF-A0A367ISD3-F1
#
_cell.length_a   1.000
_cell.length_b   1.000
_cell.length_c   1.000
_cell.angle_alpha   90.00
_cell.angle_beta   90.00
_cell.angle_gamma   90.00
#
_symmetry.space_group_name_H-M   'P 1'
#
loop_
_entity.id
_entity.type
_entity.pdbx_description
1 polymer ?
#
loop_
_entity_poly.entity_id
_entity_poly.type
_entity_poly.pdbx_seq_one_letter_code
_entity_poly.pdbx_strand_id
1 'polypeptide(L)'
;MSITQTKDKLAEAISIHERLSQEIENNTLISTLNDEEWANYLRTLGHDTAKLIQSSRLLDNDNLITMLQNKQKRLKRHKAWKKRSKKKQKRQQILTEKQSKQWVKEMEWQVTMARPIERSENKEEKETKAKIKQLTKKLNKLTLLRKLRRKKLESQGHFFAEDGNDFFNKIKEWHEQQQQQQEEKDMVGPAKELVVDKQDAWKDEGEIDQNAYKFWCESNQSLDALLRIRKHWDKYIMKNEMDERDSTGKIPPTFVTPSPPANWIWASCLL
;
A
#
# COMPACT_ATOMS: atom_id res chain seq x y z
N MET A 1 5.44 -7.06 -20.20
CA MET A 1 5.66 -5.68 -20.71
C MET A 1 4.57 -4.74 -20.22
N SER A 2 4.93 -3.50 -19.89
CA SER A 2 3.99 -2.42 -19.59
C SER A 2 3.41 -1.83 -20.89
N ILE A 3 2.27 -1.12 -20.82
CA ILE A 3 1.69 -0.47 -22.01
C ILE A 3 2.65 0.57 -22.61
N THR A 4 3.45 1.25 -21.77
CA THR A 4 4.43 2.23 -22.23
C THR A 4 5.56 1.54 -22.98
N GLN A 5 6.18 0.51 -22.39
CA GLN A 5 7.23 -0.27 -23.05
C GLN A 5 6.78 -0.86 -24.40
N THR A 6 5.54 -1.34 -24.51
CA THR A 6 5.03 -1.86 -25.78
C THR A 6 4.82 -0.76 -26.82
N LYS A 7 4.48 0.45 -26.39
CA LYS A 7 4.37 1.61 -27.29
C LYS A 7 5.74 2.09 -27.75
N ASP A 8 6.71 2.13 -26.84
CA ASP A 8 8.07 2.57 -27.14
C ASP A 8 8.72 1.61 -28.14
N LYS A 9 8.58 0.29 -27.94
CA LYS A 9 9.04 -0.74 -28.90
C LYS A 9 8.32 -0.67 -30.25
N LEU A 10 7.02 -0.38 -30.26
CA LEU A 10 6.28 -0.17 -31.51
C LEU A 10 6.77 1.09 -32.23
N ALA A 11 7.01 2.18 -31.51
CA ALA A 11 7.52 3.42 -32.09
C ALA A 11 8.93 3.22 -32.67
N GLU A 12 9.80 2.51 -31.96
CA GLU A 12 11.12 2.13 -32.45
C GLU A 12 11.02 1.28 -33.73
N ALA A 13 10.16 0.25 -33.74
CA ALA A 13 9.94 -0.57 -34.93
C ALA A 13 9.41 0.23 -36.12
N ILE A 14 8.47 1.15 -35.89
CA ILE A 14 7.95 2.06 -36.93
C ILE A 14 9.07 2.95 -37.47
N SER A 15 9.89 3.53 -36.59
CA SER A 15 11.01 4.40 -37.02
C SER A 15 12.06 3.66 -37.85
N ILE A 16 12.37 2.41 -37.49
CA ILE A 16 13.30 1.55 -38.26
C ILE A 16 12.69 1.24 -39.62
N HIS A 17 11.40 0.88 -39.66
CA HIS A 17 10.69 0.60 -40.91
C HIS A 17 10.64 1.82 -41.83
N GLU A 18 10.28 2.99 -41.31
CA GLU A 18 10.23 4.25 -42.06
C GLU A 18 11.60 4.61 -42.63
N ARG A 19 12.66 4.49 -41.81
CA ARG A 19 14.03 4.72 -42.28
C ARG A 19 14.42 3.76 -43.40
N LEU A 20 14.19 2.46 -43.24
CA LEU A 20 14.50 1.47 -44.28
C LEU A 20 13.69 1.72 -45.56
N SER A 21 12.41 2.09 -45.45
CA SER A 21 11.58 2.46 -46.60
C SER A 21 12.14 3.66 -47.34
N GLN A 22 12.55 4.70 -46.62
CA GLN A 22 13.18 5.89 -47.20
C GLN A 22 14.54 5.58 -47.84
N GLU A 23 15.35 4.70 -47.25
CA GLU A 23 16.63 4.26 -47.82
C GLU A 23 16.43 3.50 -49.13
N ILE A 24 15.41 2.64 -49.22
CA ILE A 24 15.05 1.90 -50.43
C ILE A 24 14.52 2.84 -51.52
N GLU A 25 13.72 3.83 -51.14
CA GLU A 25 13.20 4.84 -52.08
C GLU A 25 14.31 5.76 -52.61
N ASN A 26 15.31 6.09 -51.78
CA ASN A 26 16.44 6.96 -52.11
C ASN A 26 17.61 6.21 -52.78
N ASN A 27 17.32 5.28 -53.70
CA ASN A 27 18.23 4.38 -54.46
C ASN A 27 19.50 5.03 -55.08
N THR A 28 19.69 6.34 -54.98
CA THR A 28 20.80 7.11 -55.52
C THR A 28 22.11 6.98 -54.73
N LEU A 29 22.06 6.66 -53.45
CA LEU A 29 23.26 6.53 -52.58
C LEU A 29 24.01 5.20 -52.78
N ILE A 30 23.30 4.19 -53.26
CA ILE A 30 23.78 2.83 -53.50
C ILE A 30 24.86 2.80 -54.60
N SER A 31 24.73 3.64 -55.62
CA SER A 31 25.63 3.65 -56.79
C SER A 31 27.03 4.21 -56.52
N THR A 32 27.26 4.86 -55.38
CA THR A 32 28.51 5.58 -55.05
C THR A 32 29.27 5.02 -53.85
N LEU A 33 28.76 3.96 -53.22
CA LEU A 33 29.33 3.41 -51.98
C LEU A 33 30.56 2.54 -52.26
N ASN A 34 31.57 2.65 -51.40
CA ASN A 34 32.77 1.83 -51.46
C ASN A 34 32.52 0.40 -50.92
N ASP A 35 33.33 -0.60 -51.27
CA ASP A 35 33.07 -2.01 -50.89
C ASP A 35 32.99 -2.24 -49.36
N GLU A 36 33.81 -1.53 -48.58
CA GLU A 36 33.76 -1.61 -47.11
C GLU A 36 32.50 -0.95 -46.53
N GLU A 37 32.04 0.15 -47.15
CA GLU A 37 30.81 0.84 -46.76
C GLU A 37 29.58 -0.02 -47.11
N TRP A 38 29.62 -0.72 -48.23
CA TRP A 38 28.64 -1.72 -48.63
C TRP A 38 28.52 -2.88 -47.64
N ALA A 39 29.65 -3.43 -47.20
CA ALA A 39 29.66 -4.49 -46.20
C ALA A 39 29.06 -4.02 -44.87
N ASN A 40 29.37 -2.79 -44.45
CA ASN A 40 28.79 -2.19 -43.25
C ASN A 40 27.28 -1.94 -43.40
N TYR A 41 26.84 -1.46 -44.56
CA TYR A 41 25.43 -1.22 -44.87
C TYR A 41 24.60 -2.52 -44.86
N LEU A 42 25.12 -3.59 -45.46
CA LEU A 42 24.46 -4.90 -45.41
C LEU A 42 24.37 -5.45 -43.98
N ARG A 43 25.40 -5.19 -43.15
CA ARG A 43 25.40 -5.61 -41.75
C ARG A 43 24.37 -4.84 -40.92
N THR A 44 24.25 -3.52 -41.10
CA THR A 44 23.24 -2.72 -40.40
C THR A 44 21.84 -3.10 -40.86
N LEU A 45 21.61 -3.26 -42.16
CA LEU A 45 20.33 -3.70 -42.72
C LEU A 45 19.94 -5.09 -42.21
N GLY A 46 20.87 -6.04 -42.15
CA GLY A 46 20.65 -7.37 -41.58
C GLY A 46 20.30 -7.32 -40.08
N HIS A 47 20.95 -6.44 -39.33
CA HIS A 47 20.64 -6.24 -37.92
C HIS A 47 19.27 -5.59 -37.70
N ASP A 48 18.91 -4.58 -38.50
CA ASP A 48 17.66 -3.85 -38.36
C ASP A 48 16.46 -4.69 -38.81
N THR A 49 16.62 -5.49 -39.86
CA THR A 49 15.62 -6.49 -40.26
C THR A 49 15.45 -7.58 -39.19
N ALA A 50 16.54 -8.07 -38.59
CA ALA A 50 16.45 -9.01 -37.47
C ALA A 50 15.71 -8.41 -36.25
N LYS A 51 15.98 -7.14 -35.93
CA LYS A 51 15.25 -6.40 -34.89
C LYS A 51 13.76 -6.27 -35.18
N LEU A 52 13.39 -5.97 -36.43
CA LEU A 52 11.98 -5.88 -36.86
C LEU A 52 11.26 -7.25 -36.76
N ILE A 53 11.92 -8.32 -37.19
CA ILE A 53 11.37 -9.68 -37.07
C ILE A 53 11.17 -10.05 -35.60
N GLN A 54 12.14 -9.73 -34.75
CA GLN A 54 12.04 -9.98 -33.31
C GLN A 54 10.91 -9.17 -32.67
N SER A 55 10.75 -7.89 -33.04
CA SER A 55 9.69 -7.04 -32.49
C SER A 55 8.30 -7.49 -32.95
N SER A 56 8.12 -7.87 -34.22
CA SER A 56 6.88 -8.46 -34.73
C SER A 56 6.52 -9.73 -33.95
N ARG A 57 7.43 -10.70 -33.82
CA ARG A 57 7.20 -11.94 -33.05
C ARG A 57 6.80 -11.67 -31.60
N LEU A 58 7.38 -10.65 -30.97
CA LEU A 58 7.03 -10.27 -29.61
C LEU A 58 5.64 -9.63 -29.52
N LEU A 59 5.24 -8.85 -30.52
CA LEU A 59 3.98 -8.10 -30.56
C LEU A 59 2.80 -8.94 -31.07
N ASP A 60 3.05 -9.93 -31.94
CA ASP A 60 2.05 -10.84 -32.52
C ASP A 60 1.56 -11.92 -31.53
N ASN A 61 1.98 -11.85 -30.26
CA ASN A 61 1.49 -12.74 -29.22
C ASN A 61 0.06 -12.37 -28.80
N ASP A 62 -0.93 -13.21 -29.15
CA ASP A 62 -2.36 -13.00 -28.80
C ASP A 62 -2.60 -12.76 -27.30
N ASN A 63 -1.89 -13.51 -26.45
CA ASN A 63 -1.96 -13.34 -24.99
C ASN A 63 -1.46 -11.97 -24.53
N LEU A 64 -0.43 -11.42 -25.19
CA LEU A 64 0.08 -10.09 -24.90
C LEU A 64 -0.94 -9.02 -25.33
N ILE A 65 -1.51 -9.17 -26.53
CA ILE A 65 -2.52 -8.24 -27.07
C ILE A 65 -3.74 -8.19 -26.16
N THR A 66 -4.30 -9.34 -25.77
CA THR A 66 -5.45 -9.40 -24.85
C THR A 66 -5.13 -8.79 -23.49
N MET A 67 -3.94 -9.04 -22.93
CA MET A 67 -3.49 -8.43 -21.67
C MET A 67 -3.41 -6.90 -21.78
N LEU A 68 -2.84 -6.37 -22.86
CA LEU A 68 -2.73 -4.93 -23.10
C LEU A 68 -4.10 -4.28 -23.25
N GLN A 69 -5.01 -4.90 -24.00
CA GLN A 69 -6.39 -4.44 -24.14
C GLN A 69 -7.10 -4.40 -22.79
N ASN A 70 -6.93 -5.42 -21.95
CA ASN A 70 -7.51 -5.47 -20.61
C ASN A 70 -6.94 -4.38 -19.69
N LYS A 71 -5.62 -4.17 -19.72
CA LYS A 71 -4.97 -3.06 -19.00
C LYS A 71 -5.50 -1.70 -19.49
N GLN A 72 -5.66 -1.51 -20.80
CA GLN A 72 -6.21 -0.28 -21.38
C GLN A 72 -7.67 -0.05 -20.94
N LYS A 73 -8.52 -1.09 -20.97
CA LYS A 73 -9.90 -1.04 -20.47
C LYS A 73 -9.95 -0.69 -18.98
N ARG A 74 -9.06 -1.28 -18.16
CA ARG A 74 -8.93 -0.96 -16.72
C ARG A 74 -8.57 0.52 -16.51
N LEU A 75 -7.60 1.04 -17.26
CA LEU A 75 -7.21 2.45 -17.18
C LEU A 75 -8.35 3.39 -17.58
N LYS A 76 -9.09 3.07 -18.66
CA LYS A 76 -10.28 3.85 -19.08
C LYS A 76 -11.35 3.86 -17.99
N ARG A 77 -11.67 2.70 -17.40
CA ARG A 77 -12.62 2.58 -16.28
C ARG A 77 -12.16 3.39 -15.07
N HIS A 78 -10.88 3.29 -14.69
CA HIS A 78 -10.35 4.03 -13.56
C HIS A 78 -10.38 5.56 -13.79
N LYS A 79 -10.02 6.03 -14.99
CA LYS A 79 -10.14 7.45 -15.37
C LYS A 79 -11.60 7.92 -15.30
N ALA A 80 -12.54 7.13 -15.81
CA ALA A 80 -13.97 7.45 -15.74
C ALA A 80 -14.49 7.49 -14.30
N TRP A 81 -14.11 6.51 -13.47
CA TRP A 81 -14.42 6.47 -12.04
C TRP A 81 -13.86 7.69 -11.31
N LYS A 82 -12.60 8.05 -11.54
CA LYS A 82 -11.96 9.24 -10.93
C LYS A 82 -12.71 10.53 -11.31
N LYS A 83 -13.17 10.66 -12.56
CA LYS A 83 -14.00 11.79 -13.00
C LYS A 83 -15.36 11.81 -12.29
N ARG A 84 -16.04 10.66 -12.19
CA ARG A 84 -17.35 10.53 -11.49
C ARG A 84 -17.22 10.82 -10.00
N SER A 85 -16.18 10.30 -9.36
CA SER A 85 -15.88 10.52 -7.94
C SER A 85 -15.66 12.00 -7.64
N LYS A 86 -14.80 12.68 -8.41
CA LYS A 86 -14.60 14.14 -8.30
C LYS A 86 -15.91 14.94 -8.49
N LYS A 87 -16.76 14.53 -9.44
CA LYS A 87 -18.09 15.16 -9.65
C LYS A 87 -18.99 14.98 -8.42
N LYS A 88 -19.01 13.79 -7.81
CA LYS A 88 -19.80 13.49 -6.62
C LYS A 88 -19.34 14.34 -5.43
N GLN A 89 -18.02 14.44 -5.22
CA GLN A 89 -17.44 15.26 -4.16
C GLN A 89 -17.80 16.74 -4.32
N LYS A 90 -17.67 17.31 -5.52
CA LYS A 90 -18.09 18.70 -5.79
C LYS A 90 -19.58 18.93 -5.54
N ARG A 91 -20.44 17.97 -5.93
CA ARG A 91 -21.88 18.06 -5.65
C ARG A 91 -22.19 18.05 -4.16
N GLN A 92 -21.49 17.22 -3.38
CA GLN A 92 -21.62 17.19 -1.92
C GLN A 92 -21.17 18.51 -1.30
N GLN A 93 -20.03 19.07 -1.73
CA GLN A 93 -19.54 20.39 -1.28
C GLN A 93 -20.56 21.50 -1.57
N ILE A 94 -21.12 21.55 -2.79
CA ILE A 94 -22.15 22.53 -3.15
C ILE A 94 -23.41 22.36 -2.29
N LEU A 95 -23.83 21.12 -1.99
CA LEU A 95 -24.97 20.86 -1.12
C LEU A 95 -24.71 21.33 0.31
N THR A 96 -23.53 21.05 0.87
CA THR A 96 -23.15 21.52 2.21
C THR A 96 -23.03 23.04 2.27
N GLU A 97 -22.50 23.68 1.23
CA GLU A 97 -22.44 25.15 1.13
C GLU A 97 -23.84 25.78 1.02
N LYS A 98 -24.78 25.13 0.31
CA LYS A 98 -26.16 25.60 0.25
C LYS A 98 -26.84 25.50 1.61
N GLN A 99 -26.64 24.39 2.31
CA GLN A 99 -27.15 24.19 3.67
C GLN A 99 -26.55 25.20 4.65
N SER A 100 -25.24 25.44 4.60
CA SER A 100 -24.59 26.43 5.46
C SER A 100 -25.08 27.85 5.15
N LYS A 101 -25.24 28.22 3.87
CA LYS A 101 -25.84 29.51 3.48
C LYS A 101 -27.28 29.67 3.97
N GLN A 102 -28.08 28.61 3.92
CA GLN A 102 -29.44 28.63 4.48
C GLN A 102 -29.41 28.83 5.99
N TRP A 103 -28.54 28.09 6.69
CA TRP A 103 -28.39 28.21 8.14
C TRP A 103 -27.91 29.60 8.56
N VAL A 104 -26.95 30.19 7.84
CA VAL A 104 -26.49 31.57 8.08
C VAL A 104 -27.63 32.56 7.89
N LYS A 105 -28.41 32.45 6.79
CA LYS A 105 -29.58 33.31 6.58
C LYS A 105 -30.64 33.17 7.68
N GLU A 106 -30.86 31.95 8.17
CA GLU A 106 -31.79 31.69 9.27
C GLU A 106 -31.29 32.32 10.58
N MET A 107 -29.99 32.21 10.87
CA MET A 107 -29.36 32.89 12.02
C MET A 107 -29.40 34.41 11.89
N GLU A 108 -29.07 34.97 10.72
CA GLU A 108 -29.18 36.41 10.45
C GLU A 108 -30.62 36.88 10.62
N TRP A 109 -31.60 36.12 10.15
CA TRP A 109 -33.02 36.44 10.36
C TRP A 109 -33.39 36.39 11.85
N GLN A 110 -32.93 35.40 12.60
CA GLN A 110 -33.18 35.31 14.05
C GLN A 110 -32.53 36.47 14.82
N VAL A 111 -31.32 36.87 14.46
CA VAL A 111 -30.59 37.99 15.09
C VAL A 111 -31.24 39.33 14.73
N THR A 112 -31.66 39.53 13.48
CA THR A 112 -32.29 40.80 13.03
C THR A 112 -33.72 40.96 13.54
N MET A 113 -34.45 39.86 13.76
CA MET A 113 -35.79 39.88 14.36
C MET A 113 -35.79 40.00 15.89
N ALA A 114 -34.64 39.81 16.54
CA ALA A 114 -34.48 40.16 17.95
C ALA A 114 -34.42 41.70 18.08
N ARG A 115 -35.56 42.31 18.43
CA ARG A 115 -35.62 43.76 18.77
C ARG A 115 -34.68 44.08 19.93
N PRO A 116 -34.11 45.30 20.00
CA PRO A 116 -33.48 45.79 21.22
C PRO A 116 -34.58 46.06 22.26
N ILE A 117 -34.60 45.25 23.31
CA ILE A 117 -35.60 45.33 24.39
C ILE A 117 -35.00 46.14 25.53
N GLU A 118 -35.38 47.41 25.65
CA GLU A 118 -34.98 48.26 26.79
C GLU A 118 -36.04 48.36 27.92
N ARG A 119 -37.10 47.54 27.94
CA ARG A 119 -38.19 47.72 28.95
C ARG A 119 -38.79 46.48 29.62
N SER A 120 -38.19 45.29 29.55
CA SER A 120 -38.76 44.07 30.18
C SER A 120 -37.76 43.18 30.93
N GLU A 121 -36.57 43.69 31.25
CA GLU A 121 -35.45 42.93 31.84
C GLU A 121 -35.90 42.06 33.03
N ASN A 122 -36.74 42.56 33.93
CA ASN A 122 -37.14 41.80 35.12
C ASN A 122 -38.15 40.65 34.91
N LYS A 123 -38.95 40.66 33.84
CA LYS A 123 -39.90 39.55 33.53
C LYS A 123 -39.27 38.57 32.57
N GLU A 124 -38.60 39.05 31.53
CA GLU A 124 -37.89 38.21 30.58
C GLU A 124 -36.68 37.53 31.21
N GLU A 125 -35.96 38.17 32.14
CA GLU A 125 -34.92 37.46 32.92
C GLU A 125 -35.50 36.33 33.77
N LYS A 126 -36.70 36.50 34.33
CA LYS A 126 -37.33 35.45 35.14
C LYS A 126 -37.78 34.28 34.26
N GLU A 127 -38.34 34.56 33.09
CA GLU A 127 -38.75 33.54 32.12
C GLU A 127 -37.54 32.84 31.48
N THR A 128 -36.49 33.57 31.12
CA THR A 128 -35.22 32.99 30.63
C THR A 128 -34.53 32.18 31.72
N LYS A 129 -34.44 32.66 32.97
CA LYS A 129 -33.92 31.89 34.11
C LYS A 129 -34.75 30.62 34.36
N ALA A 130 -36.08 30.68 34.22
CA ALA A 130 -36.95 29.51 34.34
C ALA A 130 -36.71 28.51 33.19
N LYS A 131 -36.58 29.01 31.96
CA LYS A 131 -36.29 28.20 30.76
C LYS A 131 -34.91 27.57 30.84
N ILE A 132 -33.89 28.31 31.29
CA ILE A 132 -32.55 27.80 31.58
C ILE A 132 -32.65 26.68 32.63
N LYS A 133 -33.33 26.90 33.76
CA LYS A 133 -33.54 25.85 34.77
C LYS A 133 -34.22 24.61 34.20
N GLN A 134 -35.22 24.76 33.33
CA GLN A 134 -35.86 23.63 32.67
C GLN A 134 -34.93 22.90 31.70
N LEU A 135 -34.13 23.62 30.93
CA LEU A 135 -33.13 23.07 30.02
C LEU A 135 -32.01 22.35 30.78
N THR A 136 -31.51 22.91 31.88
CA THR A 136 -30.54 22.26 32.77
C THR A 136 -31.11 20.97 33.34
N LYS A 137 -32.38 20.96 33.78
CA LYS A 137 -33.06 19.73 34.24
C LYS A 137 -33.16 18.68 33.11
N LYS A 138 -33.50 19.09 31.88
CA LYS A 138 -33.54 18.18 30.71
C LYS A 138 -32.15 17.65 30.36
N LEU A 139 -31.12 18.51 30.37
CA LEU A 139 -29.73 18.13 30.13
C LEU A 139 -29.22 17.14 31.18
N ASN A 140 -29.56 17.34 32.45
CA ASN A 140 -29.24 16.39 33.53
C ASN A 140 -29.91 15.04 33.30
N LYS A 141 -31.18 15.02 32.88
CA LYS A 141 -31.87 13.77 32.51
C LYS A 141 -31.22 13.09 31.30
N LEU A 142 -30.82 13.85 30.28
CA LEU A 142 -30.16 13.31 29.08
C LEU A 142 -28.75 12.78 29.36
N THR A 143 -27.99 13.46 30.21
CA THR A 143 -26.67 13.00 30.65
C THR A 143 -26.78 11.74 31.48
N LEU A 144 -27.77 11.64 32.38
CA LEU A 144 -28.07 10.40 33.10
C LEU A 144 -28.47 9.26 32.15
N LEU A 145 -29.35 9.52 31.16
CA LEU A 145 -29.71 8.52 30.15
C LEU A 145 -28.50 8.09 29.32
N ARG A 146 -27.61 9.02 28.96
CA ARG A 146 -26.36 8.70 28.26
C ARG A 146 -25.47 7.82 29.14
N LYS A 147 -25.30 8.11 30.44
CA LYS A 147 -24.54 7.28 31.38
C LYS A 147 -25.14 5.88 31.53
N LEU A 148 -26.45 5.76 31.68
CA LEU A 148 -27.14 4.46 31.75
C LEU A 148 -26.99 3.65 30.45
N ARG A 149 -27.11 4.32 29.30
CA ARG A 149 -26.89 3.69 28.00
C ARG A 149 -25.44 3.24 27.82
N ARG A 150 -24.46 4.03 28.27
CA ARG A 150 -23.04 3.63 28.27
C ARG A 150 -22.82 2.41 29.14
N LYS A 151 -23.29 2.40 30.39
CA LYS A 151 -23.21 1.21 31.27
C LYS A 151 -23.81 -0.04 30.63
N LYS A 152 -24.96 0.10 29.95
CA LYS A 152 -25.59 -1.01 29.20
C LYS A 152 -24.73 -1.47 28.01
N LEU A 153 -24.08 -0.54 27.33
CA LEU A 153 -23.19 -0.83 26.20
C LEU A 153 -21.86 -1.43 26.67
N GLU A 154 -21.32 -1.00 27.80
CA GLU A 154 -20.15 -1.58 28.48
C GLU A 154 -20.42 -3.01 28.92
N SER A 155 -21.59 -3.29 29.50
CA SER A 155 -22.00 -4.66 29.84
C SER A 155 -22.18 -5.55 28.59
N GLN A 156 -22.35 -4.94 27.41
CA GLN A 156 -22.41 -5.61 26.12
C GLN A 156 -21.05 -5.66 25.40
N GLY A 157 -19.98 -5.11 26.01
CA GLY A 157 -18.62 -5.13 25.47
C GLY A 157 -18.20 -3.92 24.63
N HIS A 158 -18.99 -2.83 24.60
CA HIS A 158 -18.62 -1.59 23.92
C HIS A 158 -17.84 -0.63 24.84
N PHE A 159 -16.73 -0.08 24.33
CA PHE A 159 -15.81 0.78 25.08
C PHE A 159 -15.92 2.27 24.69
N PHE A 160 -15.89 3.18 25.66
CA PHE A 160 -15.97 4.63 25.44
C PHE A 160 -14.70 5.35 25.93
N ALA A 161 -14.13 6.21 25.07
CA ALA A 161 -12.84 6.87 25.30
C ALA A 161 -12.87 8.12 26.21
N GLU A 162 -14.04 8.54 26.72
CA GLU A 162 -14.15 9.78 27.52
C GLU A 162 -13.70 9.60 28.99
N ASP A 163 -13.77 8.39 29.54
CA ASP A 163 -13.32 8.10 30.91
C ASP A 163 -11.89 7.55 30.91
N GLY A 164 -10.94 8.41 30.50
CA GLY A 164 -9.52 8.24 30.81
C GLY A 164 -8.80 7.09 30.10
N ASN A 165 -7.57 7.38 29.70
CA ASN A 165 -6.65 6.40 29.14
C ASN A 165 -6.21 5.32 30.15
N ASP A 166 -6.88 5.10 31.28
CA ASP A 166 -6.45 4.13 32.29
C ASP A 166 -6.46 2.70 31.74
N PHE A 167 -7.39 2.38 30.85
CA PHE A 167 -7.41 1.08 30.18
C PHE A 167 -6.31 0.95 29.14
N PHE A 168 -6.09 1.98 28.30
CA PHE A 168 -5.02 1.97 27.30
C PHE A 168 -3.63 2.06 27.93
N ASN A 169 -3.49 2.79 29.03
CA ASN A 169 -2.28 2.86 29.84
C ASN A 169 -2.05 1.52 30.54
N LYS A 170 -3.08 0.88 31.12
CA LYS A 170 -2.94 -0.49 31.64
C LYS A 170 -2.62 -1.53 30.58
N ILE A 171 -3.19 -1.42 29.37
CA ILE A 171 -2.83 -2.30 28.25
C ILE A 171 -1.40 -2.03 27.79
N LYS A 172 -1.00 -0.77 27.72
CA LYS A 172 0.35 -0.38 27.31
C LYS A 172 1.38 -0.83 28.35
N GLU A 173 1.11 -0.61 29.63
CA GLU A 173 1.91 -1.10 30.76
C GLU A 173 1.94 -2.63 30.79
N TRP A 174 0.82 -3.31 30.53
CA TRP A 174 0.76 -4.77 30.43
C TRP A 174 1.57 -5.28 29.23
N HIS A 175 1.51 -4.61 28.09
CA HIS A 175 2.34 -4.93 26.92
C HIS A 175 3.82 -4.64 27.15
N GLU A 176 4.17 -3.53 27.79
CA GLU A 176 5.56 -3.19 28.15
C GLU A 176 6.10 -4.18 29.19
N GLN A 177 5.30 -4.62 30.17
CA GLN A 177 5.68 -5.67 31.11
C GLN A 177 5.83 -7.05 30.43
N GLN A 178 4.94 -7.40 29.49
CA GLN A 178 5.08 -8.62 28.71
C GLN A 178 6.31 -8.58 27.80
N GLN A 179 6.61 -7.43 27.19
CA GLN A 179 7.83 -7.24 26.40
C GLN A 179 9.08 -7.31 27.26
N GLN A 180 9.11 -6.67 28.43
CA GLN A 180 10.23 -6.77 29.37
C GLN A 180 10.42 -8.21 29.88
N GLN A 181 9.33 -8.92 30.19
CA GLN A 181 9.39 -10.34 30.57
C GLN A 181 9.81 -11.23 29.39
N GLN A 182 9.46 -10.89 28.15
CA GLN A 182 9.94 -11.58 26.95
C GLN A 182 11.40 -11.29 26.68
N GLU A 183 11.86 -10.05 26.81
CA GLU A 183 13.24 -9.63 26.63
C GLU A 183 14.15 -10.21 27.74
N GLU A 184 13.69 -10.26 29.01
CA GLU A 184 14.39 -10.96 30.09
C GLU A 184 14.40 -12.49 29.90
N LYS A 185 13.30 -13.08 29.40
CA LYS A 185 13.26 -14.51 29.03
C LYS A 185 14.11 -14.83 27.80
N ASP A 186 14.24 -13.91 26.85
CA ASP A 186 15.07 -14.08 25.66
C ASP A 186 16.55 -13.75 25.97
N MET A 187 16.84 -13.04 27.06
CA MET A 187 18.20 -12.80 27.60
C MET A 187 18.70 -13.89 28.57
N VAL A 188 17.82 -14.62 29.28
CA VAL A 188 18.21 -15.59 30.32
C VAL A 188 17.51 -16.97 30.22
N GLY A 189 16.64 -17.22 29.23
CA GLY A 189 15.91 -18.48 29.10
C GLY A 189 16.52 -19.50 28.12
N PRO A 190 16.48 -20.82 28.42
CA PRO A 190 16.92 -21.85 27.48
C PRO A 190 16.00 -21.84 26.24
N ALA A 191 16.57 -22.20 25.09
CA ALA A 191 15.90 -22.20 23.79
C ALA A 191 14.46 -22.75 23.89
N LYS A 192 13.47 -21.92 23.49
CA LYS A 192 12.05 -22.31 23.43
C LYS A 192 11.92 -23.65 22.69
N GLU A 193 11.47 -24.69 23.38
CA GLU A 193 11.25 -26.01 22.79
C GLU A 193 10.23 -25.90 21.66
N LEU A 194 10.60 -26.39 20.48
CA LEU A 194 9.75 -26.38 19.29
C LEU A 194 8.53 -27.27 19.54
N VAL A 195 7.33 -26.71 19.38
CA VAL A 195 6.11 -27.52 19.31
C VAL A 195 6.08 -28.19 17.95
N VAL A 196 6.59 -29.42 17.87
CA VAL A 196 6.59 -30.26 16.68
C VAL A 196 5.35 -31.15 16.69
N ASP A 197 4.62 -31.21 15.57
CA ASP A 197 3.44 -32.05 15.45
C ASP A 197 3.80 -33.53 15.51
N LYS A 198 2.96 -34.35 16.15
CA LYS A 198 3.25 -35.79 16.38
C LYS A 198 3.32 -36.63 15.10
N GLN A 199 2.85 -36.09 13.97
CA GLN A 199 2.86 -36.73 12.66
C GLN A 199 4.01 -36.23 11.77
N ASP A 200 4.86 -35.34 12.28
CA ASP A 200 5.95 -34.77 11.52
C ASP A 200 7.12 -35.76 11.40
N ALA A 201 7.19 -36.43 10.25
CA ALA A 201 8.24 -37.39 9.92
C ALA A 201 9.61 -36.73 9.69
N TRP A 202 9.65 -35.40 9.47
CA TRP A 202 10.88 -34.66 9.17
C TRP A 202 11.72 -34.33 10.41
N LYS A 203 11.20 -34.60 11.61
CA LYS A 203 11.91 -34.38 12.87
C LYS A 203 13.15 -35.26 13.02
N ASP A 204 13.08 -36.49 12.53
CA ASP A 204 14.11 -37.52 12.72
C ASP A 204 14.98 -37.73 11.46
N GLU A 205 14.63 -37.08 10.35
CA GLU A 205 15.41 -37.08 9.11
C GLU A 205 16.58 -36.09 9.26
N GLY A 206 17.74 -36.59 9.69
CA GLY A 206 18.96 -35.81 9.99
C GLY A 206 19.61 -35.06 8.83
N GLU A 207 18.95 -34.95 7.68
CA GLU A 207 19.43 -34.24 6.49
C GLU A 207 18.88 -32.81 6.38
N ILE A 208 17.90 -32.43 7.21
CA ILE A 208 17.25 -31.12 7.14
C ILE A 208 18.02 -30.10 7.99
N ASP A 209 18.27 -28.91 7.42
CA ASP A 209 18.85 -27.78 8.14
C ASP A 209 17.97 -27.43 9.35
N GLN A 210 18.54 -27.63 10.54
CA GLN A 210 17.87 -27.41 11.81
C GLN A 210 17.37 -25.98 11.96
N ASN A 211 18.04 -24.99 11.34
CA ASN A 211 17.61 -23.59 11.39
C ASN A 211 16.37 -23.36 10.52
N ALA A 212 16.35 -23.92 9.31
CA ALA A 212 15.19 -23.85 8.43
C ALA A 212 13.98 -24.59 9.03
N TYR A 213 14.23 -25.75 9.66
CA TYR A 213 13.18 -26.55 10.29
C TYR A 213 12.59 -25.86 11.54
N LYS A 214 13.43 -25.28 12.39
CA LYS A 214 13.00 -24.43 13.52
C LYS A 214 12.09 -23.30 13.05
N PHE A 215 12.51 -22.59 12.01
CA PHE A 215 11.78 -21.47 11.44
C PHE A 215 10.43 -21.89 10.85
N TRP A 216 10.35 -23.08 10.25
CA TRP A 216 9.09 -23.66 9.79
C TRP A 216 8.15 -23.95 10.96
N CYS A 217 8.65 -24.59 12.02
CA CYS A 217 7.87 -24.91 13.21
C CYS A 217 7.34 -23.66 13.93
N GLU A 218 8.13 -22.58 13.99
CA GLU A 218 7.73 -21.30 14.60
C GLU A 218 6.49 -20.68 13.95
N SER A 219 6.33 -20.85 12.63
CA SER A 219 5.18 -20.31 11.89
C SER A 219 3.85 -20.93 12.31
N ASN A 220 3.88 -22.19 12.76
CA ASN A 220 2.70 -22.93 13.17
C ASN A 220 2.30 -22.65 14.63
N GLN A 221 3.16 -22.01 15.42
CA GLN A 221 2.91 -21.77 16.84
C GLN A 221 2.04 -20.54 17.11
N SER A 222 2.10 -19.51 16.27
CA SER A 222 1.27 -18.30 16.45
C SER A 222 1.01 -17.54 15.14
N LEU A 223 -0.14 -16.88 15.05
CA LEU A 223 -0.51 -16.06 13.90
C LEU A 223 0.44 -14.85 13.71
N ASP A 224 0.96 -14.31 14.80
CA ASP A 224 1.92 -13.21 14.74
C ASP A 224 3.30 -13.68 14.23
N ALA A 225 3.77 -14.87 14.65
CA ALA A 225 4.96 -15.49 14.09
C ALA A 225 4.81 -15.77 12.59
N LEU A 226 3.66 -16.30 12.16
CA LEU A 226 3.35 -16.51 10.74
C LEU A 226 3.40 -15.20 9.94
N LEU A 227 2.79 -14.12 10.45
CA LEU A 227 2.81 -12.82 9.79
C LEU A 227 4.22 -12.22 9.74
N ARG A 228 5.02 -12.36 10.80
CA ARG A 228 6.43 -11.94 10.81
C ARG A 228 7.24 -12.67 9.77
N ILE A 229 7.11 -13.99 9.72
CA ILE A 229 7.79 -14.86 8.76
C ILE A 229 7.38 -14.48 7.34
N ARG A 230 6.07 -14.32 7.08
CA ARG A 230 5.56 -13.91 5.76
C ARG A 230 6.10 -12.56 5.32
N LYS A 231 6.07 -11.56 6.20
CA LYS A 231 6.63 -10.22 5.91
C LYS A 231 8.14 -10.27 5.66
N HIS A 232 8.85 -11.15 6.36
CA HIS A 232 10.27 -11.36 6.14
C HIS A 232 10.50 -11.92 4.73
N TRP A 233 9.79 -12.99 4.34
CA TRP A 233 9.86 -13.57 2.99
C TRP A 233 9.41 -12.63 1.87
N ASP A 234 8.38 -11.81 2.10
CA ASP A 234 7.93 -10.86 1.09
C ASP A 234 9.03 -9.86 0.68
N LYS A 235 9.98 -9.52 1.57
CA LYS A 235 11.16 -8.68 1.21
C LYS A 235 12.09 -9.33 0.19
N TYR A 236 12.08 -10.66 0.15
CA TYR A 236 13.00 -11.48 -0.63
C TYR A 236 12.34 -12.03 -1.90
N ILE A 237 11.01 -12.17 -1.89
CA ILE A 237 10.19 -12.61 -3.03
C ILE A 237 9.80 -11.42 -3.92
N MET A 238 9.60 -10.23 -3.35
CA MET A 238 9.23 -9.05 -4.13
C MET A 238 10.44 -8.51 -4.87
N LYS A 239 10.40 -8.63 -6.20
CA LYS A 239 11.39 -8.06 -7.11
C LYS A 239 11.40 -6.53 -6.96
N ASN A 240 12.47 -5.97 -6.40
CA ASN A 240 12.66 -4.53 -6.43
C ASN A 240 12.80 -4.09 -7.89
N GLU A 241 11.85 -3.29 -8.39
CA GLU A 241 11.85 -2.78 -9.77
C GLU A 241 13.06 -1.87 -10.08
N MET A 242 13.85 -1.48 -9.07
CA MET A 242 14.99 -0.57 -9.19
C MET A 242 16.34 -1.25 -9.39
N ASP A 243 16.48 -2.55 -9.08
CA ASP A 243 17.75 -3.28 -9.15
C ASP A 243 17.69 -4.41 -10.18
N GLU A 244 17.72 -4.06 -11.48
CA GLU A 244 17.75 -5.07 -12.57
C GLU A 244 19.00 -5.97 -12.53
N ARG A 245 20.04 -5.58 -11.80
CA ARG A 245 21.31 -6.33 -11.66
C ARG A 245 21.24 -7.51 -10.69
N ASP A 246 20.32 -7.49 -9.72
CA ASP A 246 20.13 -8.56 -8.74
C ASP A 246 18.80 -9.30 -9.01
N SER A 247 18.73 -9.98 -10.16
CA SER A 247 17.54 -10.74 -10.57
C SER A 247 17.40 -12.11 -9.89
N THR A 248 18.29 -12.46 -8.94
CA THR A 248 18.20 -13.69 -8.16
C THR A 248 17.44 -13.40 -6.87
N GLY A 249 16.35 -14.15 -6.62
CA GLY A 249 15.63 -14.08 -5.34
C GLY A 249 16.62 -14.27 -4.20
N LYS A 250 16.81 -13.23 -3.40
CA LYS A 250 17.76 -13.26 -2.28
C LYS A 250 17.17 -14.17 -1.22
N ILE A 251 17.80 -15.29 -0.91
CA ILE A 251 17.40 -16.11 0.24
C ILE A 251 17.78 -15.33 1.51
N PRO A 252 16.97 -15.35 2.58
CA PRO A 252 17.38 -14.75 3.85
C PRO A 252 18.80 -15.20 4.25
N PRO A 253 19.69 -14.27 4.65
CA PRO A 253 21.09 -14.60 4.96
C PRO A 253 21.25 -15.55 6.15
N THR A 254 20.20 -15.77 6.93
CA THR A 254 20.16 -16.75 8.02
C THR A 254 20.02 -18.20 7.53
N PHE A 255 19.60 -18.43 6.29
CA PHE A 255 19.36 -19.76 5.70
C PHE A 255 20.52 -20.23 4.80
N VAL A 256 21.52 -19.38 4.58
CA VAL A 256 22.68 -19.69 3.76
C VAL A 256 23.91 -19.25 4.53
N THR A 257 24.79 -20.19 4.86
CA THR A 257 26.11 -19.83 5.39
C THR A 257 26.81 -18.94 4.36
N PRO A 258 27.26 -17.72 4.71
CA PRO A 258 27.98 -16.88 3.75
C PRO A 258 29.18 -17.66 3.22
N SER A 259 29.43 -17.59 1.91
CA SER A 259 30.60 -18.24 1.35
C SER A 259 31.85 -17.70 2.04
N PRO A 260 32.83 -18.56 2.41
CA PRO A 260 34.06 -18.09 3.04
C PRO A 260 34.70 -17.02 2.16
N PRO A 261 35.33 -15.99 2.77
CA PRO A 261 35.93 -14.90 2.01
C PRO A 261 36.94 -15.48 1.02
N ALA A 262 36.73 -15.20 -0.27
CA ALA A 262 37.52 -15.79 -1.35
C ALA A 262 39.01 -15.36 -1.32
N ASN A 263 39.35 -14.33 -0.54
CA ASN A 263 40.72 -13.81 -0.39
C ASN A 263 40.89 -13.13 0.98
N TRP A 264 42.13 -13.07 1.49
CA TRP A 264 42.49 -12.46 2.78
C TRP A 264 42.10 -10.98 2.87
N ILE A 265 42.09 -10.26 1.73
CA ILE A 265 41.63 -8.87 1.63
C ILE A 265 40.13 -8.78 2.01
N TRP A 266 39.31 -9.72 1.54
CA TRP A 266 37.89 -9.77 1.88
C TRP A 266 37.66 -10.18 3.33
N ALA A 267 38.50 -11.06 3.87
CA ALA A 267 38.44 -11.45 5.28
C ALA A 267 38.73 -10.28 6.23
N SER A 268 39.63 -9.36 5.85
CA SER A 268 39.96 -8.18 6.67
C SER A 268 38.84 -7.15 6.78
N CYS A 269 37.85 -7.17 5.88
CA CYS A 269 36.71 -6.26 5.92
C CYS A 269 35.54 -6.76 6.80
N LEU A 270 35.65 -7.96 7.38
CA LEU A 270 34.63 -8.58 8.23
C LEU A 270 34.97 -8.57 9.73
N LEU A 271 36.15 -8.05 10.11
CA LEU A 271 36.54 -7.73 11.49
C LEU A 271 36.06 -6.32 11.85
#